data_AF-A0A432CMD1-F1
#
_entry.id   AF-A0A432CMD1-F1
#
_cell.length_a   1.000
_cell.length_b   1.000
_cell.length_c   1.000
_cell.angle_alpha   90.00
_cell.angle_beta   90.00
_cell.angle_gamma   90.00
#
_symmetry.space_group_name_H-M   'P 1'
#
loop_
_entity.id
_entity.type
_entity.pdbx_description
1 polymer ?
#
loop_
_entity_poly.entity_id
_entity_poly.type
_entity_poly.pdbx_seq_one_letter_code
_entity_poly.pdbx_strand_id
1 'polypeptide(L)'
;MKIVERIKAPTPKFFKVLRSIGLALLAISGTIVAAPIILPATVVAVAGYMAVAGGVISAVSQMTVSPLIPKGGTKEEEENQNKSRDGD
;
A
#
# COMPACT_ATOMS: atom_id res chain seq x y z
N MET A 1 -22.09 21.77 10.69
CA MET A 1 -21.44 20.50 10.32
C MET A 1 -20.04 20.50 10.91
N LYS A 2 -19.75 19.62 11.87
CA LYS A 2 -18.47 19.64 12.59
C LYS A 2 -17.39 19.01 11.69
N ILE A 3 -16.21 19.64 11.59
CA ILE A 3 -15.05 19.09 10.84
C ILE A 3 -14.73 17.65 11.29
N VAL A 4 -14.96 17.37 12.57
CA VAL A 4 -14.80 16.06 13.19
C VAL A 4 -15.69 14.96 12.56
N GLU A 5 -16.89 15.31 12.09
CA GLU A 5 -17.80 14.36 11.40
C GLU A 5 -17.32 14.06 9.98
N ARG A 6 -16.70 15.03 9.31
CA ARG A 6 -16.07 14.83 8.00
C ARG A 6 -14.82 13.96 8.07
N ILE A 7 -14.04 14.04 9.16
CA ILE A 7 -12.85 13.18 9.37
C ILE A 7 -13.27 11.73 9.72
N LYS A 8 -14.47 11.53 10.28
CA LYS A 8 -15.04 10.19 10.53
C LYS A 8 -15.77 9.60 9.32
N ALA A 9 -15.97 10.39 8.26
CA ALA A 9 -16.68 9.93 7.08
C ALA A 9 -15.85 8.86 6.34
N PRO A 10 -16.47 7.76 5.89
CA PRO A 10 -15.76 6.70 5.18
C PRO A 10 -15.16 7.23 3.88
N THR A 11 -13.94 6.80 3.57
CA THR A 11 -13.27 7.15 2.32
C THR A 11 -14.11 6.72 1.11
N PRO A 12 -14.31 7.62 0.12
CA PRO A 12 -15.06 7.29 -1.08
C PRO A 12 -14.44 6.11 -1.83
N LYS A 13 -15.27 5.32 -2.53
CA LYS A 13 -14.83 4.13 -3.27
C LYS A 13 -13.71 4.44 -4.28
N PHE A 14 -13.77 5.61 -4.91
CA PHE A 14 -12.75 6.09 -5.86
C PHE A 14 -11.33 6.11 -5.27
N PHE A 15 -11.14 6.71 -4.10
CA PHE A 15 -9.81 6.82 -3.47
C PHE A 15 -9.27 5.47 -2.99
N LYS A 16 -10.15 4.58 -2.51
CA LYS A 16 -9.75 3.23 -2.12
C LYS A 16 -9.17 2.45 -3.30
N VAL A 17 -9.85 2.47 -4.45
CA VAL A 17 -9.38 1.82 -5.69
C VAL A 17 -8.09 2.47 -6.17
N LEU A 18 -8.04 3.80 -6.15
CA LEU A 18 -6.88 4.57 -6.59
C LEU A 18 -5.62 4.25 -5.76
N ARG A 19 -5.73 4.11 -4.43
CA ARG A 19 -4.64 3.65 -3.55
C ARG A 19 -4.16 2.25 -3.89
N SER A 20 -5.08 1.30 -4.09
CA SER A 20 -4.71 -0.08 -4.42
C SER A 20 -3.93 -0.16 -5.73
N ILE A 21 -4.34 0.61 -6.75
CA ILE A 21 -3.61 0.71 -8.03
C ILE A 21 -2.24 1.35 -7.81
N GLY A 22 -2.16 2.45 -7.05
CA GLY A 22 -0.89 3.11 -6.73
C GLY A 22 0.11 2.19 -6.01
N LEU A 23 -0.38 1.37 -5.07
CA LEU A 23 0.45 0.38 -4.35
C LEU A 23 0.91 -0.76 -5.26
N ALA A 24 0.05 -1.26 -6.14
CA ALA A 24 0.43 -2.29 -7.12
C ALA A 24 1.50 -1.77 -8.09
N LEU A 25 1.33 -0.56 -8.61
CA LEU A 25 2.33 0.10 -9.46
C LEU A 25 3.65 0.32 -8.74
N LEU A 26 3.61 0.75 -7.47
CA LEU A 26 4.80 0.98 -6.66
C LEU A 26 5.52 -0.33 -6.35
N ALA A 27 4.80 -1.42 -6.11
CA ALA A 27 5.40 -2.75 -5.93
C ALA A 27 6.14 -3.21 -7.19
N ILE A 28 5.49 -3.12 -8.36
CA ILE A 28 6.12 -3.50 -9.65
C ILE A 28 7.33 -2.59 -9.96
N SER A 29 7.20 -1.29 -9.71
CA SER A 29 8.30 -0.36 -9.97
C SER A 29 9.46 -0.59 -8.99
N GLY A 30 9.15 -0.86 -7.73
CA GLY A 30 10.11 -1.14 -6.68
C GLY A 30 10.90 -2.42 -6.94
N THR A 31 10.25 -3.48 -7.44
CA THR A 31 10.96 -4.73 -7.80
C THR A 31 11.90 -4.54 -9.00
N ILE A 32 11.48 -3.80 -10.03
CA ILE A 32 12.32 -3.49 -11.19
C ILE A 32 13.55 -2.67 -10.79
N VAL A 33 13.38 -1.70 -9.89
CA VAL A 33 14.50 -0.86 -9.42
C VAL A 33 15.41 -1.61 -8.45
N ALA A 34 14.86 -2.47 -7.58
CA ALA A 34 15.64 -3.22 -6.59
C ALA A 34 16.48 -4.35 -7.23
N ALA A 35 16.00 -4.93 -8.33
CA ALA A 35 16.73 -5.92 -9.11
C ALA A 35 16.85 -5.44 -10.56
N PRO A 36 17.84 -4.58 -10.86
CA PRO A 36 18.20 -4.25 -12.22
C PRO A 36 18.95 -5.45 -12.83
N ILE A 37 18.21 -6.53 -13.10
CA ILE A 37 18.58 -7.51 -14.13
C ILE A 37 18.85 -6.75 -15.44
N ILE A 38 19.51 -7.38 -16.43
CA ILE A 38 20.03 -6.80 -17.69
C ILE A 38 18.90 -6.23 -18.59
N LEU A 39 18.10 -5.33 -18.04
CA LEU A 39 16.96 -4.68 -18.59
C LEU A 39 17.49 -3.40 -19.25
N PRO A 40 17.12 -3.16 -20.51
CA PRO A 40 17.47 -1.93 -21.19
C PRO A 40 17.09 -0.70 -20.36
N ALA A 41 17.90 0.36 -20.42
CA ALA A 41 17.70 1.60 -19.64
C ALA A 41 16.31 2.23 -19.83
N THR A 42 15.66 1.98 -20.98
CA THR A 42 14.30 2.39 -21.27
C THR A 42 13.28 1.77 -20.31
N VAL A 43 13.44 0.50 -19.93
CA VAL A 43 12.53 -0.20 -19.00
C VAL A 43 12.65 0.37 -17.59
N VAL A 44 13.89 0.61 -17.14
CA VAL A 44 14.16 1.22 -15.83
C VAL A 44 13.63 2.64 -15.76
N ALA A 45 13.75 3.43 -16.85
CA ALA A 45 13.20 4.77 -16.92
C ALA A 45 11.67 4.77 -16.82
N VAL A 46 10.98 3.86 -17.53
CA VAL A 46 9.52 3.70 -17.43
C VAL A 46 9.10 3.32 -16.01
N ALA A 47 9.82 2.39 -15.37
CA ALA A 47 9.56 2.02 -13.98
C ALA A 47 9.74 3.21 -13.02
N GLY A 48 10.74 4.07 -13.25
CA GLY A 48 10.91 5.31 -12.49
C GLY A 48 9.69 6.25 -12.56
N TYR A 49 9.13 6.45 -13.75
CA TYR A 49 7.92 7.26 -13.91
C TYR A 49 6.69 6.61 -13.25
N MET A 50 6.57 5.28 -13.34
CA MET A 50 5.49 4.54 -12.68
C MET A 50 5.58 4.63 -11.15
N ALA A 51 6.79 4.62 -10.58
CA ALA A 51 7.03 4.82 -9.16
C ALA A 51 6.58 6.23 -8.70
N VAL A 52 6.95 7.27 -9.46
CA VAL A 52 6.55 8.66 -9.16
C VAL A 52 5.03 8.81 -9.24
N ALA A 53 4.41 8.29 -10.29
CA ALA A 53 2.96 8.32 -10.46
C ALA A 53 2.24 7.59 -9.32
N GLY A 54 2.68 6.36 -8.98
CA GLY A 54 2.13 5.58 -7.87
C GLY A 54 2.29 6.29 -6.52
N GLY A 55 3.42 6.96 -6.29
CA GLY A 55 3.69 7.75 -5.10
C GLY A 55 2.73 8.94 -4.93
N VAL A 56 2.56 9.76 -5.98
CA VAL A 56 1.63 10.90 -5.95
C VAL A 56 0.20 10.44 -5.72
N ILE A 57 -0.23 9.40 -6.44
CA ILE A 57 -1.57 8.82 -6.32
C ILE A 57 -1.82 8.30 -4.88
N SER A 58 -0.85 7.61 -4.30
CA SER A 58 -0.93 7.08 -2.94
C SER A 58 -0.97 8.19 -1.88
N ALA A 59 -0.22 9.28 -2.08
CA ALA A 59 -0.22 10.44 -1.19
C ALA A 59 -1.55 11.21 -1.24
N VAL A 60 -2.07 11.48 -2.44
CA VAL A 60 -3.36 12.16 -2.63
C VAL A 60 -4.51 11.33 -2.04
N SER A 61 -4.48 10.02 -2.21
CA SER A 61 -5.50 9.13 -1.61
C SER A 61 -5.43 9.05 -0.08
N GLN A 62 -4.29 9.37 0.54
CA GLN A 62 -4.16 9.46 1.99
C GLN A 62 -4.67 10.80 2.53
N MET A 63 -4.59 11.86 1.72
CA MET A 63 -5.06 13.18 2.08
C MET A 63 -6.59 13.25 2.18
N THR A 64 -7.34 12.33 1.54
CA THR A 64 -8.81 12.32 1.52
C THR A 64 -9.49 11.70 2.74
N VAL A 65 -9.06 12.07 3.95
CA VAL A 65 -9.56 11.58 5.25
C VAL A 65 -9.20 10.10 5.49
N SER A 66 -8.34 9.87 6.49
CA SER A 66 -7.93 8.53 6.90
C SER A 66 -9.11 7.71 7.43
N PRO A 67 -9.27 6.43 7.02
CA PRO A 67 -10.18 5.53 7.72
C PRO A 67 -9.68 5.37 9.16
N LEU A 68 -10.53 5.68 10.14
CA LEU A 68 -10.33 5.31 11.54
C LEU A 68 -10.48 3.80 11.72
N ILE A 69 -9.58 2.99 11.14
CA ILE A 69 -9.36 1.58 11.52
C ILE A 69 -7.86 1.26 11.31
N PRO A 70 -7.15 0.77 12.34
CA PRO A 70 -5.86 0.12 12.17
C PRO A 70 -6.10 -1.26 11.55
N LYS A 71 -5.63 -1.52 10.32
CA LYS A 71 -5.44 -2.90 9.83
C LYS A 71 -4.63 -2.97 8.54
N GLY A 72 -3.46 -3.59 8.67
CA GLY A 72 -3.07 -4.73 7.82
C GLY A 72 -2.35 -4.40 6.52
N GLY A 73 -1.02 -4.45 6.56
CA GLY A 73 -0.16 -4.44 5.38
C GLY A 73 1.26 -4.93 5.64
N THR A 74 1.45 -5.92 6.53
CA THR A 74 2.55 -6.90 6.54
C THR A 74 2.08 -8.05 7.42
N LYS A 75 1.84 -9.22 6.83
CA LYS A 75 1.82 -10.49 7.56
C LYS A 75 2.56 -11.48 6.70
N GLU A 76 3.84 -11.58 7.03
CA GLU A 76 4.68 -12.75 6.76
C GLU A 76 3.95 -13.97 7.35
N GLU A 77 3.93 -15.06 6.59
CA GLU A 77 3.50 -16.38 7.05
C GLU A 77 4.66 -17.07 7.81
N GLU A 78 4.32 -18.15 8.53
CA GLU A 78 5.15 -19.01 9.40
C GLU A 78 5.16 -18.58 10.89
N GLU A 79 4.83 -19.40 11.90
CA GLU A 79 4.81 -20.86 12.00
C GLU A 79 4.06 -21.32 13.29
N ASN A 80 3.30 -22.40 13.13
CA ASN A 80 2.95 -23.48 14.08
C ASN A 80 1.90 -23.30 15.21
N GLN A 81 0.78 -24.00 14.99
CA GLN A 81 -0.21 -24.41 15.97
C GLN A 81 0.30 -25.59 16.82
N ASN A 82 -0.07 -25.62 18.10
CA ASN A 82 -0.04 -26.80 19.00
C ASN A 82 1.30 -27.10 19.71
N LYS A 83 1.40 -26.72 21.00
CA LYS A 83 1.32 -27.75 22.05
C LYS A 83 0.98 -27.18 23.43
N SER A 84 -0.03 -27.82 24.00
CA SER A 84 -0.41 -27.97 25.41
C SER A 84 0.65 -27.61 26.47
N ARG A 85 0.22 -26.99 27.57
CA ARG A 85 -0.13 -27.70 28.82
C ARG A 85 -0.56 -26.72 29.92
N ASP A 86 -1.77 -26.98 30.36
CA ASP A 86 -2.40 -26.60 31.62
C ASP A 86 -1.58 -27.04 32.84
N GLY A 87 -1.71 -26.29 33.95
CA GLY A 87 -1.39 -26.71 35.33
C GLY A 87 0.02 -26.44 35.87
N ASP A 88 0.24 -25.28 36.52
CA ASP A 88 0.21 -25.07 38.00
C ASP A 88 0.49 -23.60 38.33
#